data_AF-A0A524I7R4-F1
#
_entry.id   AF-A0A524I7R4-F1
#
_cell.length_a   1.000
_cell.length_b   1.000
_cell.length_c   1.000
_cell.angle_alpha   90.00
_cell.angle_beta   90.00
_cell.angle_gamma   90.00
#
_symmetry.space_group_name_H-M   'P 1'
#
loop_
_entity.id
_entity.type
_entity.pdbx_description
1 polymer ?
#
loop_
_entity_poly.entity_id
_entity_poly.type
_entity_poly.pdbx_seq_one_letter_code
_entity_poly.pdbx_strand_id
1 'polypeptide(L)'
;MTVVALIPAAGQGLRPAAFAGSFYPAEPAQLAAEIEGYLAAAAPISLPSGKILALIVPHAGYIYSGRTAAAAYALVRNRPIETVVIIGPSHRVAFE
;
A
#
# COMPACT_ATOMS: atom_id res chain seq x y z
N MET A 1 26.19 3.33 -20.14
CA MET A 1 25.61 4.42 -19.33
C MET A 1 24.26 4.75 -19.96
N THR A 2 23.22 4.00 -19.58
CA THR A 2 21.90 4.13 -20.21
C THR A 2 21.11 5.17 -19.43
N VAL A 3 20.85 6.31 -20.08
CA VAL A 3 19.94 7.32 -19.56
C VAL A 3 18.53 6.79 -19.77
N VAL A 4 17.90 6.28 -18.71
CA VAL A 4 16.45 6.06 -18.69
C VAL A 4 15.83 7.44 -18.52
N ALA A 5 15.23 7.98 -19.58
CA ALA A 5 14.42 9.18 -19.49
C ALA A 5 13.19 8.85 -18.64
N LEU A 6 13.10 9.43 -17.43
CA LEU A 6 11.83 9.56 -16.73
C LEU A 6 10.97 10.52 -17.57
N ILE A 7 10.05 9.98 -18.36
CA ILE A 7 8.94 10.77 -18.88
C ILE A 7 8.09 11.10 -17.65
N PRO A 8 7.94 12.39 -17.27
CA PRO A 8 7.02 12.74 -16.21
C PRO A 8 5.63 12.37 -16.73
N ALA A 9 4.93 11.48 -16.03
CA ALA A 9 3.51 11.31 -16.27
C ALA A 9 2.87 12.70 -16.12
N ALA A 10 2.23 13.20 -17.17
CA ALA A 10 1.42 14.40 -17.09
C ALA A 10 0.37 14.15 -16.01
N GLY A 11 0.61 14.67 -14.81
CA GLY A 11 -0.17 14.33 -13.62
C GLY A 11 -1.62 14.74 -13.83
N GLN A 12 -2.55 13.81 -13.62
CA GLN A 12 -4.00 14.02 -13.74
C GLN A 12 -4.57 14.92 -12.62
N GLY A 13 -3.82 15.95 -12.20
CA GLY A 13 -4.11 16.76 -11.02
C GLY A 13 -3.91 16.01 -9.70
N LEU A 14 -4.24 16.67 -8.60
CA LEU A 14 -4.27 16.06 -7.28
C LEU A 14 -5.48 15.14 -7.17
N ARG A 15 -5.27 13.84 -6.95
CA ARG A 15 -6.34 12.90 -6.64
C ARG A 15 -6.69 12.98 -5.15
N PRO A 16 -7.91 13.38 -4.76
CA PRO A 16 -8.29 13.42 -3.35
C PRO A 16 -8.41 12.01 -2.75
N ALA A 17 -8.23 11.91 -1.44
CA ALA A 17 -8.40 10.68 -0.66
C ALA A 17 -9.90 10.31 -0.51
N ALA A 18 -10.48 9.78 -1.59
CA ALA A 18 -11.93 9.58 -1.73
C ALA A 18 -12.60 8.66 -0.69
N PHE A 19 -11.83 7.88 0.08
CA PHE A 19 -12.34 6.95 1.10
C PHE A 19 -11.94 7.32 2.54
N ALA A 20 -11.26 8.46 2.73
CA ALA A 20 -10.97 8.99 4.06
C ALA A 20 -12.28 9.24 4.83
N GLY A 21 -12.35 8.79 6.07
CA GLY A 21 -13.54 8.87 6.94
C GLY A 21 -14.57 7.75 6.73
N SER A 22 -14.38 6.85 5.77
CA SER A 22 -15.26 5.69 5.56
C SER A 22 -14.52 4.36 5.63
N PHE A 23 -13.43 4.20 4.87
CA PHE A 23 -12.62 2.97 4.90
C PHE A 23 -11.51 3.03 5.95
N TYR A 24 -11.03 4.22 6.25
CA TYR A 24 -9.95 4.50 7.19
C TYR A 24 -10.17 5.90 7.78
N PRO A 25 -9.58 6.22 8.95
CA PRO A 25 -9.72 7.54 9.56
C PRO A 25 -9.36 8.70 8.62
N ALA A 26 -10.15 9.77 8.65
CA ALA A 26 -9.84 10.98 7.89
C ALA A 26 -8.77 11.84 8.56
N GLU A 27 -8.60 11.71 9.88
CA GLU A 27 -7.62 12.46 10.65
C GLU A 27 -6.24 11.79 10.53
N PRO A 28 -5.20 12.51 10.04
CA PRO A 28 -3.89 11.91 9.77
C PRO A 28 -3.20 11.26 10.97
N ALA A 29 -3.28 11.86 12.17
CA ALA A 29 -2.59 11.31 13.35
C ALA A 29 -3.24 10.00 13.82
N GLN A 30 -4.58 9.92 13.78
CA GLN A 30 -5.34 8.72 14.06
C GLN A 30 -5.01 7.62 13.04
N LEU A 31 -4.99 7.96 11.74
CA LEU A 31 -4.62 7.02 10.68
C LEU A 31 -3.20 6.46 10.88
N ALA A 32 -2.24 7.34 11.19
CA ALA A 32 -0.86 6.93 11.43
C ALA A 32 -0.75 6.00 12.64
N ALA A 33 -1.41 6.33 13.75
CA ALA A 33 -1.43 5.51 14.96
C ALA A 33 -2.05 4.12 14.70
N GLU A 34 -3.12 4.07 13.91
CA GLU A 34 -3.79 2.81 13.56
C GLU A 34 -2.89 1.92 12.69
N ILE A 35 -2.24 2.49 11.67
CA ILE A 35 -1.28 1.77 10.80
C ILE A 35 -0.08 1.26 11.61
N GLU A 36 0.51 2.10 12.46
CA GLU A 36 1.63 1.68 13.31
C GLU A 36 1.21 0.59 14.28
N GLY A 37 0.00 0.67 14.85
CA GLY A 37 -0.56 -0.39 15.69
C GLY A 37 -0.66 -1.73 14.95
N TYR A 38 -1.12 -1.72 13.68
CA TYR A 38 -1.17 -2.94 12.88
C TYR A 38 0.21 -3.49 12.52
N LEU A 39 1.16 -2.61 12.16
CA LEU A 39 2.53 -3.01 11.83
C LEU A 39 3.28 -3.54 13.04
N ALA A 40 3.07 -2.97 14.23
CA ALA A 40 3.68 -3.43 15.47
C ALA A 40 3.11 -4.79 15.93
N ALA A 41 1.83 -5.04 15.65
CA ALA A 41 1.17 -6.30 15.96
C ALA A 41 1.39 -7.41 14.91
N ALA A 42 2.07 -7.12 13.80
CA ALA A 42 2.33 -8.09 12.74
C ALA A 42 3.31 -9.17 13.23
N ALA A 43 2.90 -10.43 13.15
CA ALA A 43 3.76 -11.54 13.52
C ALA A 43 4.96 -11.63 12.55
N PRO A 44 6.17 -11.95 13.04
CA PRO A 44 7.31 -12.23 12.17
C PRO A 44 7.00 -13.39 11.23
N ILE A 45 7.22 -13.18 9.93
CA ILE A 45 7.09 -14.22 8.90
C ILE A 45 8.48 -14.52 8.36
N SER A 46 8.90 -15.78 8.50
CA SER A 46 10.11 -16.28 7.84
C SER A 46 9.82 -16.54 6.38
N LEU A 47 10.48 -15.79 5.49
CA LEU A 47 10.42 -16.04 4.06
C LEU A 47 11.62 -16.88 3.60
N PRO A 48 11.47 -17.66 2.52
CA PRO A 48 12.61 -18.18 1.77
C PRO A 48 13.58 -17.06 1.40
N SER A 49 14.86 -17.39 1.26
CA SER A 49 15.86 -16.43 0.80
C SER A 49 15.46 -15.84 -0.57
N GLY A 50 15.57 -14.52 -0.71
CA GLY A 50 15.24 -13.85 -1.96
C GLY A 50 14.79 -12.40 -1.82
N LYS A 51 14.57 -11.78 -2.98
CA LYS A 51 14.01 -10.43 -3.09
C LYS A 51 12.49 -10.52 -3.20
N ILE A 52 11.77 -9.77 -2.37
CA ILE A 52 10.32 -9.59 -2.50
C ILE A 52 10.08 -8.66 -3.69
N LEU A 53 9.39 -9.16 -4.72
CA LEU A 53 9.04 -8.38 -5.91
C LEU A 53 7.66 -7.74 -5.83
N ALA A 54 6.73 -8.39 -5.14
CA ALA A 54 5.35 -7.94 -5.00
C ALA A 54 4.74 -8.40 -3.68
N LEU A 55 3.72 -7.68 -3.22
CA LEU A 55 2.84 -8.05 -2.12
C LEU A 55 1.42 -8.15 -2.65
N ILE A 56 0.65 -9.10 -2.14
CA ILE A 56 -0.79 -9.19 -2.35
C ILE A 56 -1.44 -8.85 -1.02
N VAL A 57 -2.30 -7.83 -1.02
CA VAL A 57 -2.96 -7.34 0.19
C VAL A 57 -4.45 -7.12 -0.07
N PRO A 58 -5.31 -7.31 0.95
CA PRO A 58 -6.72 -6.94 0.88
C PRO A 58 -6.90 -5.42 0.84
N HIS A 59 -8.00 -4.95 0.24
CA HIS A 59 -8.34 -3.52 0.09
C HIS A 59 -9.69 -3.12 0.72
N ALA A 60 -10.18 -3.87 1.71
CA ALA A 60 -11.37 -3.50 2.47
C ALA A 60 -11.08 -2.33 3.43
N GLY A 61 -12.10 -1.89 4.19
CA GLY A 61 -11.90 -0.94 5.29
C GLY A 61 -10.92 -1.49 6.34
N TYR A 62 -10.13 -0.61 6.94
CA TYR A 62 -8.98 -0.97 7.79
C TYR A 62 -9.36 -1.80 9.01
N ILE A 63 -10.55 -1.55 9.58
CA ILE A 63 -11.10 -2.36 10.67
C ILE A 63 -11.25 -3.85 10.32
N TYR A 64 -11.41 -4.18 9.03
CA TYR A 64 -11.55 -5.55 8.54
C TYR A 64 -10.24 -6.12 8.02
N SER A 65 -9.45 -5.31 7.30
CA SER A 65 -8.30 -5.81 6.53
C SER A 65 -6.94 -5.29 6.95
N GLY A 66 -6.88 -4.32 7.86
CA GLY A 66 -5.64 -3.63 8.24
C GLY A 66 -4.57 -4.57 8.80
N ARG A 67 -4.97 -5.48 9.71
CA ARG A 67 -4.05 -6.48 10.29
C ARG A 67 -3.47 -7.43 9.24
N THR A 68 -4.31 -7.90 8.31
CA THR A 68 -3.89 -8.80 7.23
C THR A 68 -2.94 -8.09 6.26
N ALA A 69 -3.26 -6.85 5.87
CA ALA A 69 -2.38 -6.05 5.03
C ALA A 69 -1.04 -5.76 5.73
N ALA A 70 -1.05 -5.46 7.03
CA ALA A 70 0.15 -5.19 7.81
C ALA A 70 1.10 -6.40 7.88
N ALA A 71 0.59 -7.62 7.94
CA ALA A 71 1.41 -8.84 7.88
C ALA A 71 2.27 -8.90 6.60
N ALA A 72 1.74 -8.44 5.46
CA ALA A 72 2.48 -8.35 4.21
C ALA A 72 3.43 -7.14 4.18
N TYR A 73 2.96 -5.96 4.58
CA TYR A 73 3.79 -4.75 4.59
C TYR A 73 4.98 -4.84 5.54
N ALA A 74 4.86 -5.57 6.65
CA ALA A 74 5.97 -5.80 7.58
C ALA A 74 7.19 -6.47 6.91
N LEU A 75 6.98 -7.31 5.89
CA LEU A 75 8.05 -8.01 5.16
C LEU A 75 8.96 -7.07 4.35
N VAL A 76 8.43 -5.90 3.98
CA VAL A 76 9.14 -4.87 3.22
C VAL A 76 9.45 -3.63 4.08
N ARG A 77 9.12 -3.65 5.37
CA ARG A 77 9.46 -2.57 6.29
C ARG A 77 10.97 -2.39 6.30
N ASN A 78 11.42 -1.14 6.18
CA ASN A 78 12.83 -0.75 6.12
C ASN A 78 13.63 -1.29 4.92
N ARG A 79 12.96 -1.78 3.86
CA ARG A 79 13.64 -2.09 2.60
C ARG A 79 13.74 -0.85 1.71
N PRO A 80 14.85 -0.68 0.97
CA PRO A 80 14.99 0.43 0.03
C PRO A 80 14.08 0.19 -1.19
N ILE A 81 12.90 0.80 -1.20
CA ILE A 81 11.94 0.76 -2.31
C ILE A 81 11.76 2.18 -2.83
N GLU A 82 12.21 2.41 -4.06
CA GLU A 82 12.12 3.73 -4.71
C GLU A 82 10.83 3.91 -5.50
N THR A 83 10.19 2.83 -5.93
CA THR A 83 9.01 2.86 -6.79
C THR A 83 8.04 1.76 -6.40
N VAL A 84 6.77 2.13 -6.26
CA VAL A 84 5.67 1.21 -5.98
C VAL A 84 4.66 1.31 -7.13
N VAL A 85 4.34 0.15 -7.72
CA VAL A 85 3.24 0.04 -8.68
C VAL A 85 2.06 -0.57 -7.95
N ILE A 86 0.95 0.17 -7.85
CA ILE A 86 -0.29 -0.30 -7.23
C ILE A 86 -1.23 -0.79 -8.32
N ILE A 87 -1.55 -2.09 -8.30
CA ILE A 87 -2.48 -2.72 -9.24
C ILE A 87 -3.71 -3.11 -8.45
N GLY A 88 -4.88 -2.65 -8.88
CA GLY A 88 -6.15 -2.98 -8.25
C GLY A 88 -7.24 -3.19 -9.31
N PRO A 89 -8.23 -4.05 -9.01
CA PRO A 89 -9.37 -4.23 -9.90
C PRO A 89 -10.25 -2.97 -9.93
N SER A 90 -10.93 -2.75 -11.05
CA SER A 90 -12.02 -1.78 -11.10
C SER A 90 -13.30 -2.44 -10.61
N HIS A 91 -13.93 -1.83 -9.61
CA HIS A 91 -15.23 -2.25 -9.09
C HIS A 91 -16.39 -1.46 -9.70
N ARG A 92 -16.12 -0.57 -10.66
CA ARG A 92 -17.12 0.36 -11.21
C ARG A 92 -17.25 0.30 -12.73
N VAL A 93 -16.13 0.06 -13.42
CA VAL A 93 -16.03 0.16 -14.88
C VAL A 93 -15.30 -1.08 -15.40
N ALA A 94 -15.81 -1.68 -16.47
CA ALA A 94 -15.14 -2.78 -17.16
C ALA A 94 -13.97 -2.27 -18.02
N PHE A 95 -13.00 -3.15 -18.31
CA PHE A 95 -11.92 -2.91 -19.26
C PHE A 95 -12.07 -3.86 -20.45
N GLU A 96 -11.63 -3.43 -21.64
CA GLU A 96 -11.56 -4.22 -22.87
C GLU A 96 -10.15 -4.80 -23.09
#